data_AF-A0A2M6Z9G9-F1
#
_entry.id   AF-A0A2M6Z9G9-F1
#
_cell.length_a   1.000
_cell.length_b   1.000
_cell.length_c   1.000
_cell.angle_alpha   90.00
_cell.angle_beta   90.00
_cell.angle_gamma   90.00
#
_symmetry.space_group_name_H-M   'P 1'
#
loop_
_entity.id
_entity.type
_entity.pdbx_description
1 polymer ?
#
loop_
_entity_poly.entity_id
_entity_poly.type
_entity_poly.pdbx_seq_one_letter_code
_entity_poly.pdbx_strand_id
1 'polypeptide(L)'
;MENPKDPLDGLGSLSDLRKSIDAIDEKILELANRRLRIAGRIGKLKKQWGGVVIDPKREEEIFRRLASKNQGPLKEGHLKQIQRILIDASRVVQEENGSNCCDPRPEKSERPISFNLHPADVRTALFGVIGDPISHSLSPVMHNRAMQVTGYNGVYLAFQVKEIAAAIRGLRNLHAKGVSVTLPHKVTVMEYLDELHESAESAGAVNTILNHGGRLIGYNTDGEAAIRALLEKTPVKGKIVAIIGAGGAARAIGLELVRFGAQLILYNRSRTRGEALALNLGANFRLLSEFDGKDPDILIHATPVGMWPHEAETPIPEKAIRRGSVVMDIVYNPVRTRLLQDAEKHGAIPIDGVAMFVHQGARQFELWTGQKAPVAEMRKVVLEHLCVTGKKT
;
A
#
# COMPACT_ATOMS: atom_id res chain seq x y z
N MET A 1 -46.58 43.47 20.67
CA MET A 1 -45.32 42.72 20.76
C MET A 1 -45.19 41.91 19.48
N GLU A 2 -44.65 42.53 18.44
CA GLU A 2 -44.34 41.87 17.18
C GLU A 2 -42.98 41.18 17.30
N ASN A 3 -42.94 39.89 17.00
CA ASN A 3 -41.70 39.13 16.89
C ASN A 3 -40.98 39.55 15.60
N PRO A 4 -39.67 39.87 15.64
CA PRO A 4 -38.93 40.18 14.42
C PRO A 4 -38.79 38.90 13.59
N LYS A 5 -39.31 38.94 12.35
CA LYS A 5 -39.24 37.84 11.38
C LYS A 5 -37.78 37.51 11.02
N ASP A 6 -37.47 36.22 11.03
CA ASP A 6 -36.21 35.65 10.57
C ASP A 6 -36.07 35.88 9.03
N PRO A 7 -34.93 36.33 8.49
CA PRO A 7 -34.79 36.68 7.07
C PRO A 7 -34.90 35.51 6.06
N LEU A 8 -35.19 34.29 6.53
CA LEU A 8 -35.18 33.06 5.73
C LEU A 8 -36.58 32.56 5.31
N ASP A 9 -37.66 33.25 5.68
CA ASP A 9 -39.06 32.88 5.42
C ASP A 9 -39.52 33.03 3.95
N GLY A 10 -38.61 32.84 2.98
CA GLY A 10 -38.90 33.03 1.55
C GLY A 10 -38.01 32.23 0.60
N LEU A 11 -37.54 31.04 1.01
CA LEU A 11 -36.67 30.22 0.16
C LEU A 11 -37.48 29.32 -0.78
N GLY A 12 -37.13 29.40 -2.07
CA GLY A 12 -37.62 28.53 -3.14
C GLY A 12 -37.33 27.05 -2.87
N SER A 13 -37.75 26.21 -3.82
CA SER A 13 -37.65 24.75 -3.71
C SER A 13 -36.24 24.29 -3.34
N LEU A 14 -36.09 23.06 -2.82
CA LEU A 14 -34.78 22.43 -2.58
C LEU A 14 -33.84 22.54 -3.81
N SER A 15 -34.41 22.55 -5.02
CA SER A 15 -33.65 22.75 -6.25
C SER A 15 -33.03 24.15 -6.35
N ASP A 16 -33.70 25.18 -5.87
CA ASP A 16 -33.25 26.57 -5.96
C ASP A 16 -32.15 26.86 -4.93
N LEU A 17 -32.24 26.26 -3.74
CA LEU A 17 -31.16 26.26 -2.76
C LEU A 17 -29.91 25.56 -3.27
N ARG A 18 -30.05 24.42 -3.96
CA ARG A 18 -28.91 23.71 -4.58
C ARG A 18 -28.23 24.56 -5.65
N LYS A 19 -29.00 25.15 -6.56
CA LYS A 19 -28.46 26.09 -7.57
C LYS A 19 -27.72 27.27 -6.93
N SER A 20 -28.20 27.74 -5.78
CA SER A 20 -27.55 28.83 -5.05
C SER A 20 -26.21 28.39 -4.45
N ILE A 21 -26.11 27.16 -3.95
CA ILE A 21 -24.84 26.55 -3.52
C ILE A 21 -23.90 26.38 -4.72
N ASP A 22 -24.37 25.84 -5.84
CA ASP A 22 -23.56 25.63 -7.05
C ASP A 22 -22.90 26.95 -7.50
N ALA A 23 -23.68 28.04 -7.54
CA ALA A 23 -23.16 29.37 -7.89
C ALA A 23 -22.15 29.93 -6.87
N ILE A 24 -22.26 29.55 -5.59
CA ILE A 24 -21.26 29.89 -4.56
C ILE A 24 -19.98 29.07 -4.77
N ASP A 25 -20.12 27.78 -5.07
CA ASP A 25 -18.99 26.86 -5.30
C ASP A 25 -18.18 27.26 -6.53
N GLU A 26 -18.84 27.71 -7.60
CA GLU A 26 -18.18 28.30 -8.77
C GLU A 26 -17.31 29.51 -8.39
N LYS A 27 -17.83 30.40 -7.53
CA LYS A 27 -17.07 31.56 -7.04
C LYS A 27 -15.92 31.15 -6.12
N ILE A 28 -16.12 30.15 -5.27
CA ILE A 28 -15.04 29.59 -4.42
C ILE A 28 -13.90 29.07 -5.31
N LEU A 29 -14.23 28.32 -6.35
CA LEU A 29 -13.28 27.79 -7.31
C LEU A 29 -12.52 28.91 -8.05
N GLU A 30 -13.24 29.94 -8.50
CA GLU A 30 -12.64 31.11 -9.16
C GLU A 30 -11.62 31.81 -8.23
N LEU A 31 -12.02 32.09 -7.00
CA LEU A 31 -11.19 32.77 -6.00
C LEU A 31 -9.98 31.92 -5.59
N ALA A 32 -10.16 30.62 -5.41
CA ALA A 32 -9.07 29.69 -5.12
C ALA A 32 -8.03 29.69 -6.25
N ASN A 33 -8.47 29.58 -7.51
CA ASN A 33 -7.59 29.63 -8.68
C ASN A 33 -6.88 30.97 -8.80
N ARG A 34 -7.56 32.09 -8.54
CA ARG A 34 -6.94 33.42 -8.53
C ARG A 34 -5.84 33.51 -7.46
N ARG A 35 -6.08 32.98 -6.27
CA ARG A 35 -5.08 32.91 -5.20
C ARG A 35 -3.86 32.07 -5.61
N LEU A 36 -4.07 30.92 -6.25
CA LEU A 36 -2.99 30.05 -6.75
C LEU A 36 -2.13 30.74 -7.82
N ARG A 37 -2.74 31.49 -8.74
CA ARG A 37 -1.99 32.30 -9.72
C ARG A 37 -1.12 33.37 -9.06
N ILE A 38 -1.63 34.04 -8.03
CA ILE A 38 -0.87 35.02 -7.25
C ILE A 38 0.28 34.32 -6.52
N ALA A 39 0.03 33.16 -5.93
CA ALA A 39 1.06 32.34 -5.29
C ALA A 39 2.18 31.99 -6.28
N GLY A 40 1.86 31.51 -7.50
CA GLY A 40 2.86 31.23 -8.53
C GLY A 40 3.73 32.45 -8.89
N ARG A 41 3.16 33.66 -8.94
CA ARG A 41 3.93 34.91 -9.13
C ARG A 41 4.85 35.21 -7.95
N ILE A 42 4.39 34.99 -6.72
CA ILE A 42 5.21 35.13 -5.50
C ILE A 42 6.39 34.15 -5.55
N GLY A 43 6.18 32.91 -5.98
CA GLY A 43 7.24 31.91 -6.15
C GLY A 43 8.35 32.39 -7.09
N LYS A 44 7.98 32.94 -8.25
CA LYS A 44 8.94 33.52 -9.22
C LYS A 44 9.79 34.65 -8.60
N LEU A 45 9.17 35.54 -7.82
CA LEU A 45 9.88 36.64 -7.15
C LEU A 45 10.79 36.15 -6.02
N LYS A 46 10.33 35.22 -5.19
CA LYS A 46 11.14 34.64 -4.10
C LYS A 46 12.41 33.97 -4.65
N LYS A 47 12.33 33.33 -5.82
CA LYS A 47 13.47 32.71 -6.48
C LYS A 47 14.52 33.73 -6.92
N GLN A 48 14.10 34.91 -7.39
CA GLN A 48 15.02 35.99 -7.79
C GLN A 48 15.79 36.58 -6.60
N TRP A 49 15.24 36.48 -5.39
CA TRP A 49 15.82 37.09 -4.17
C TRP A 49 16.36 36.07 -3.16
N GLY A 50 16.45 34.78 -3.52
CA GLY A 50 16.99 33.73 -2.63
C GLY A 50 16.16 33.48 -1.36
N GLY A 51 14.84 33.78 -1.40
CA GLY A 51 13.97 33.69 -0.22
C GLY A 51 13.55 32.26 0.13
N VAL A 52 13.38 31.99 1.43
CA VAL A 52 12.90 30.69 1.94
C VAL A 52 11.43 30.47 1.54
N VAL A 53 11.11 29.26 1.08
CA VAL A 53 9.78 28.90 0.56
C VAL A 53 8.74 28.74 1.68
N ILE A 54 9.17 28.41 2.91
CA ILE A 54 8.30 28.17 4.07
C ILE A 54 8.48 29.27 5.13
N ASP A 55 7.40 29.94 5.50
CA ASP A 55 7.35 30.90 6.61
C ASP A 55 6.17 30.57 7.55
N PRO A 56 6.43 29.81 8.63
CA PRO A 56 5.39 29.41 9.59
C PRO A 56 4.73 30.60 10.30
N LYS A 57 5.46 31.70 10.52
CA LYS A 57 4.93 32.90 11.17
C LYS A 57 3.91 33.58 10.26
N ARG A 58 4.19 33.64 8.96
CA ARG A 58 3.26 34.20 7.97
C ARG A 58 1.97 33.39 7.85
N GLU A 59 2.05 32.07 7.92
CA GLU A 59 0.87 31.19 7.88
C GLU A 59 -0.04 31.39 9.10
N GLU A 60 0.56 31.52 10.28
CA GLU A 60 -0.17 31.78 11.51
C GLU A 60 -0.80 33.18 11.54
N GLU A 61 -0.13 34.18 10.98
CA GLU A 61 -0.68 35.53 10.80
C GLU A 61 -1.90 35.53 9.87
N ILE A 62 -1.84 34.79 8.75
CA ILE A 62 -2.96 34.65 7.81
C ILE A 62 -4.16 34.04 8.53
N PHE A 63 -3.94 32.98 9.30
CA PHE A 63 -5.02 32.33 10.04
C PHE A 63 -5.64 33.28 11.07
N ARG A 64 -4.83 33.92 11.94
CA ARG A 64 -5.34 34.86 12.95
C ARG A 64 -6.17 35.98 12.32
N ARG A 65 -5.71 36.52 11.20
CA ARG A 65 -6.41 37.60 10.48
C ARG A 65 -7.73 37.14 9.85
N LEU A 66 -7.82 35.90 9.37
CA LEU A 66 -9.05 35.38 8.80
C LEU A 66 -10.05 34.96 9.88
N ALA A 67 -9.56 34.41 10.99
CA ALA A 67 -10.38 34.08 12.15
C ALA A 67 -11.05 35.34 12.72
N SER A 68 -10.31 36.45 12.87
CA SER A 68 -10.88 37.72 13.36
C SER A 68 -11.89 38.39 12.41
N LYS A 69 -11.91 38.00 11.13
CA LYS A 69 -12.84 38.52 10.12
C LYS A 69 -14.04 37.60 9.87
N ASN A 70 -14.05 36.40 10.44
CA ASN A 70 -15.11 35.43 10.22
C ASN A 70 -16.31 35.75 11.12
N GLN A 71 -17.37 36.31 10.54
CA GLN A 71 -18.63 36.59 11.21
C GLN A 71 -19.72 35.54 10.89
N GLY A 72 -19.37 34.50 10.13
CA GLY A 72 -20.28 33.47 9.66
C GLY A 72 -20.27 32.20 10.52
N PRO A 73 -21.07 31.18 10.14
CA PRO A 73 -21.23 29.94 10.91
C PRO A 73 -20.01 29.01 10.86
N LEU A 74 -18.95 29.37 10.13
CA LEU A 74 -17.77 28.53 9.96
C LEU A 74 -16.96 28.48 11.26
N LYS A 75 -16.82 27.31 11.88
CA LYS A 75 -15.99 27.14 13.10
C LYS A 75 -14.50 27.34 12.80
N GLU A 76 -13.75 27.88 13.77
CA GLU A 76 -12.32 28.16 13.62
C GLU A 76 -11.48 26.96 13.16
N GLY A 77 -11.80 25.76 13.67
CA GLY A 77 -11.12 24.51 13.27
C GLY A 77 -11.29 24.20 11.78
N HIS A 78 -12.50 24.33 11.25
CA HIS A 78 -12.78 24.12 9.82
C HIS A 78 -12.15 25.22 8.95
N LEU A 79 -12.17 26.48 9.40
CA LEU A 79 -11.46 27.57 8.73
C LEU A 79 -9.97 27.27 8.62
N LYS A 80 -9.34 26.77 9.69
CA LYS A 80 -7.92 26.40 9.69
C LYS A 80 -7.62 25.30 8.67
N GLN A 81 -8.47 24.28 8.58
CA GLN A 81 -8.31 23.18 7.62
C GLN A 81 -8.43 23.67 6.17
N ILE A 82 -9.46 24.47 5.85
CA ILE A 82 -9.65 25.02 4.49
C ILE A 82 -8.44 25.87 4.09
N GLN A 83 -7.95 26.73 4.98
CA GLN A 83 -6.78 27.56 4.69
C GLN A 83 -5.50 26.72 4.53
N ARG A 84 -5.34 25.65 5.30
CA ARG A 84 -4.19 24.76 5.17
C ARG A 84 -4.13 24.11 3.79
N ILE A 85 -5.25 23.56 3.32
CA ILE A 85 -5.36 22.96 1.99
C ILE A 85 -5.01 23.99 0.90
N LEU A 86 -5.52 25.23 0.99
CA LEU A 86 -5.21 26.29 0.03
C LEU A 86 -3.75 26.73 0.06
N ILE A 87 -3.11 26.76 1.24
CA ILE A 87 -1.68 27.05 1.39
C ILE A 87 -0.86 25.93 0.75
N ASP A 88 -1.18 24.68 1.02
CA ASP A 88 -0.47 23.52 0.48
C ASP A 88 -0.58 23.47 -1.05
N ALA A 89 -1.78 23.65 -1.60
CA ALA A 89 -1.97 23.77 -3.06
C ALA A 89 -1.17 24.93 -3.67
N SER A 90 -1.00 26.04 -2.93
CA SER A 90 -0.22 27.19 -3.39
C SER A 90 1.29 26.95 -3.40
N ARG A 91 1.79 26.03 -2.58
CA ARG A 91 3.20 25.65 -2.57
C ARG A 91 3.55 24.86 -3.82
N VAL A 92 2.70 23.91 -4.20
CA VAL A 92 2.86 23.12 -5.43
C VAL A 92 3.00 24.03 -6.66
N VAL A 93 2.09 24.99 -6.82
CA VAL A 93 2.12 25.94 -7.96
C VAL A 93 3.34 26.87 -7.93
N GLN A 94 3.86 27.21 -6.75
CA GLN A 94 5.09 28.00 -6.61
C GLN A 94 6.33 27.23 -7.05
N GLU A 95 6.37 25.92 -6.80
CA GLU A 95 7.47 25.03 -7.16
C GLU A 95 7.47 24.71 -8.66
N GLU A 96 6.32 24.38 -9.25
CA GLU A 96 6.19 24.03 -10.68
C GLU A 96 6.57 25.17 -11.63
N ASN A 97 6.19 26.41 -11.29
CA ASN A 97 6.52 27.60 -12.07
C ASN A 97 7.97 28.08 -11.88
N GLY A 98 8.75 27.39 -11.05
CA GLY A 98 10.15 27.65 -10.76
C GLY A 98 11.14 26.83 -11.60
N SER A 99 10.70 25.87 -12.41
CA SER A 99 11.58 25.00 -13.20
C SER A 99 11.85 25.58 -14.60
N ASN A 100 13.02 26.21 -14.78
CA ASN A 100 13.63 26.30 -16.11
C ASN A 100 14.34 24.97 -16.37
N CYS A 101 14.15 24.40 -17.55
CA CYS A 101 14.96 23.30 -18.07
C CYS A 101 16.46 23.64 -17.97
N CYS A 102 17.28 22.60 -17.76
CA CYS A 102 18.76 22.60 -17.74
C CYS A 102 19.45 22.82 -16.38
N ASP A 103 19.44 21.81 -15.50
CA ASP A 103 20.60 21.41 -14.66
C ASP A 103 20.32 20.00 -14.06
N PRO A 104 21.09 18.95 -14.39
CA PRO A 104 20.90 17.62 -13.82
C PRO A 104 21.57 17.55 -12.44
N ARG A 105 20.83 17.90 -11.39
CA ARG A 105 21.19 17.56 -10.00
C ARG A 105 20.20 16.56 -9.42
N PRO A 106 20.68 15.59 -8.60
CA PRO A 106 20.00 14.32 -8.40
C PRO A 106 18.69 14.52 -7.65
N GLU A 107 17.60 14.10 -8.28
CA GLU A 107 16.30 13.90 -7.65
C GLU A 107 16.45 12.94 -6.47
N LYS A 108 16.51 13.45 -5.24
CA LYS A 108 15.95 12.73 -4.10
C LYS A 108 14.45 13.00 -4.10
N SER A 109 13.73 12.18 -4.86
CA SER A 109 12.28 12.17 -4.95
C SER A 109 11.67 11.58 -3.68
N GLU A 110 11.50 12.40 -2.65
CA GLU A 110 10.51 12.13 -1.61
C GLU A 110 9.42 13.19 -1.75
N ARG A 111 8.53 13.01 -2.74
CA ARG A 111 7.22 13.68 -2.63
C ARG A 111 6.57 13.06 -1.39
N PRO A 112 6.19 13.85 -0.37
CA PRO A 112 5.47 13.29 0.76
C PRO A 112 4.20 12.62 0.23
N ILE A 113 4.02 11.35 0.57
CA ILE A 113 2.77 10.63 0.33
C ILE A 113 1.68 11.42 1.05
N SER A 114 0.87 12.19 0.32
CA SER A 114 -0.22 12.96 0.90
C SER A 114 -1.37 12.02 1.20
N PHE A 115 -1.31 11.39 2.37
CA PHE A 115 -2.45 10.68 2.91
C PHE A 115 -3.56 11.70 3.21
N ASN A 116 -4.70 11.59 2.54
CA ASN A 116 -5.94 12.17 3.05
C ASN A 116 -6.40 11.33 4.26
N LEU A 117 -5.60 11.34 5.34
CA LEU A 117 -5.96 10.71 6.60
C LEU A 117 -7.23 11.39 7.11
N HIS A 118 -8.14 10.60 7.69
CA HIS A 118 -9.07 11.17 8.64
C HIS A 118 -8.26 11.93 9.71
N PRO A 119 -8.69 13.13 10.14
CA PRO A 119 -8.01 13.86 11.21
C PRO A 119 -7.83 12.93 12.41
N ALA A 120 -6.58 12.64 12.77
CA ALA A 120 -6.29 11.77 13.90
C ALA A 120 -6.82 12.41 15.20
N ASP A 121 -7.48 11.60 16.03
CA ASP A 121 -7.96 11.97 17.36
C ASP A 121 -7.38 11.01 18.42
N VAL A 122 -7.72 11.25 19.69
CA VAL A 122 -7.24 10.43 20.82
C VAL A 122 -7.68 8.96 20.77
N ARG A 123 -8.64 8.63 19.89
CA ARG A 123 -9.16 7.27 19.70
C ARG A 123 -8.58 6.61 18.44
N THR A 124 -7.77 7.30 17.65
CA THR A 124 -7.17 6.76 16.44
C THR A 124 -6.27 5.58 16.79
N ALA A 125 -6.60 4.41 16.24
CA ALA A 125 -5.82 3.19 16.42
C ALA A 125 -4.52 3.23 15.60
N LEU A 126 -3.40 2.89 16.24
CA LEU A 126 -2.11 2.82 15.57
C LEU A 126 -1.87 1.44 14.95
N PHE A 127 -1.49 1.44 13.67
CA PHE A 127 -0.99 0.29 12.92
C PHE A 127 0.33 0.63 12.24
N GLY A 128 1.02 -0.39 11.75
CA GLY A 128 2.11 -0.13 10.83
C GLY A 128 2.76 -1.35 10.23
N VAL A 129 3.87 -1.11 9.52
CA VAL A 129 4.77 -2.14 9.00
C VAL A 129 6.16 -1.94 9.60
N ILE A 130 6.79 -3.04 10.02
CA ILE A 130 8.19 -3.05 10.49
C ILE A 130 9.08 -3.80 9.50
N GLY A 131 10.27 -3.27 9.25
CA GLY A 131 11.28 -3.86 8.35
C GLY A 131 12.56 -3.03 8.29
N ASP A 132 13.57 -3.53 7.58
CA ASP A 132 14.80 -2.79 7.27
C ASP A 132 15.45 -3.29 5.96
N PRO A 133 15.50 -2.49 4.89
CA PRO A 133 14.87 -1.17 4.72
C PRO A 133 13.33 -1.25 4.62
N ILE A 134 12.64 -0.12 4.81
CA ILE A 134 11.16 -0.06 4.77
C ILE A 134 10.57 1.04 3.88
N SER A 135 11.39 1.97 3.39
CA SER A 135 10.99 3.14 2.60
C SER A 135 10.13 2.81 1.37
N HIS A 136 10.35 1.64 0.79
CA HIS A 136 9.68 1.17 -0.44
C HIS A 136 8.32 0.51 -0.19
N SER A 137 7.91 0.35 1.07
CA SER A 137 6.69 -0.38 1.40
C SER A 137 5.44 0.40 0.96
N LEU A 138 4.58 -0.27 0.17
CA LEU A 138 3.28 0.25 -0.22
C LEU A 138 2.17 -0.10 0.79
N SER A 139 2.49 -0.79 1.88
CA SER A 139 1.51 -1.14 2.92
C SER A 139 0.84 0.08 3.55
N PRO A 140 1.54 1.20 3.86
CA PRO A 140 0.89 2.41 4.34
C PRO A 140 -0.12 2.99 3.35
N VAL A 141 0.20 3.01 2.05
CA VAL A 141 -0.72 3.51 1.00
C VAL A 141 -2.00 2.66 0.98
N MET A 142 -1.81 1.35 0.94
CA MET A 142 -2.89 0.37 0.85
C MET A 142 -3.80 0.38 2.08
N HIS A 143 -3.23 0.33 3.29
CA HIS A 143 -3.99 0.21 4.54
C HIS A 143 -4.68 1.51 4.93
N ASN A 144 -4.04 2.68 4.74
CA ASN A 144 -4.72 3.95 5.00
C ASN A 144 -5.89 4.16 4.03
N ARG A 145 -5.80 3.69 2.78
CA ARG A 145 -6.94 3.69 1.86
C ARG A 145 -8.07 2.78 2.35
N ALA A 146 -7.73 1.59 2.84
CA ALA A 146 -8.72 0.69 3.42
C ALA A 146 -9.45 1.35 4.61
N MET A 147 -8.71 1.93 5.55
CA MET A 147 -9.26 2.62 6.71
C MET A 147 -10.16 3.81 6.32
N GLN A 148 -9.75 4.59 5.32
CA GLN A 148 -10.55 5.70 4.80
C GLN A 148 -11.88 5.22 4.20
N VAL A 149 -11.84 4.17 3.37
CA VAL A 149 -13.03 3.66 2.68
C VAL A 149 -14.01 3.01 3.65
N THR A 150 -13.52 2.31 4.67
CA THR A 150 -14.41 1.67 5.66
C THR A 150 -14.80 2.58 6.82
N GLY A 151 -14.24 3.79 6.90
CA GLY A 151 -14.44 4.71 8.02
C GLY A 151 -13.80 4.23 9.33
N TYR A 152 -12.83 3.30 9.26
CA TYR A 152 -12.12 2.83 10.44
C TYR A 152 -11.18 3.93 10.96
N ASN A 153 -11.35 4.34 12.23
CA ASN A 153 -10.50 5.36 12.85
C ASN A 153 -9.12 4.78 13.20
N GLY A 154 -8.25 4.66 12.20
CA GLY A 154 -6.89 4.18 12.34
C GLY A 154 -5.90 4.92 11.46
N VAL A 155 -4.63 4.80 11.81
CA VAL A 155 -3.51 5.27 10.99
C VAL A 155 -2.50 4.13 10.82
N TYR A 156 -2.00 3.97 9.60
CA TYR A 156 -0.99 2.96 9.29
C TYR A 156 0.33 3.65 8.89
N LEU A 157 1.42 3.35 9.60
CA LEU A 157 2.73 3.95 9.37
C LEU A 157 3.80 2.92 9.00
N ALA A 158 4.93 3.38 8.48
CA ALA A 158 6.12 2.56 8.26
C ALA A 158 7.16 2.85 9.34
N PHE A 159 7.72 1.79 9.93
CA PHE A 159 8.72 1.88 10.99
C PHE A 159 9.98 1.11 10.58
N GLN A 160 11.09 1.82 10.41
CA GLN A 160 12.37 1.18 10.19
C GLN A 160 12.88 0.63 11.51
N VAL A 161 13.03 -0.68 11.61
CA VAL A 161 13.37 -1.36 12.87
C VAL A 161 14.69 -2.09 12.69
N LYS A 162 15.67 -1.77 13.53
CA LYS A 162 16.94 -2.51 13.62
C LYS A 162 16.90 -3.54 14.75
N GLU A 163 16.40 -3.13 15.91
CA GLU A 163 16.29 -3.96 17.12
C GLU A 163 14.86 -4.46 17.33
N ILE A 164 14.57 -5.68 16.85
CA ILE A 164 13.21 -6.24 16.86
C ILE A 164 12.63 -6.37 18.27
N ALA A 165 13.43 -6.79 19.25
CA ALA A 165 12.99 -6.93 20.64
C ALA A 165 12.52 -5.60 21.24
N ALA A 166 13.25 -4.51 20.97
CA ALA A 166 12.90 -3.18 21.44
C ALA A 166 11.63 -2.65 20.74
N ALA A 167 11.50 -2.90 19.43
CA ALA A 167 10.31 -2.52 18.68
C ALA A 167 9.06 -3.23 19.21
N ILE A 168 9.11 -4.54 19.47
CA ILE A 168 7.96 -5.29 20.01
C ILE A 168 7.54 -4.77 21.39
N ARG A 169 8.49 -4.47 22.28
CA ARG A 169 8.18 -3.81 23.57
C ARG A 169 7.52 -2.45 23.37
N GLY A 170 8.03 -1.64 22.44
CA GLY A 170 7.45 -0.34 22.10
C GLY A 170 6.02 -0.45 21.58
N LEU A 171 5.78 -1.36 20.64
CA LEU A 171 4.45 -1.61 20.06
C LEU A 171 3.43 -2.05 21.12
N ARG A 172 3.86 -2.87 22.07
CA ARG A 172 3.03 -3.28 23.22
C ARG A 172 2.65 -2.07 24.09
N ASN A 173 3.62 -1.23 24.45
CA ASN A 173 3.42 -0.05 25.30
C ASN A 173 2.64 1.07 24.62
N LEU A 174 2.77 1.22 23.30
CA LEU A 174 2.00 2.17 22.50
C LEU A 174 0.57 1.68 22.22
N HIS A 175 0.21 0.48 22.68
CA HIS A 175 -1.07 -0.17 22.39
C HIS A 175 -1.39 -0.20 20.88
N ALA A 176 -0.36 -0.37 20.04
CA ALA A 176 -0.54 -0.52 18.61
C ALA A 176 -1.43 -1.74 18.36
N LYS A 177 -2.49 -1.59 17.56
CA LYS A 177 -3.53 -2.62 17.35
C LYS A 177 -3.02 -3.78 16.51
N GLY A 178 -2.14 -3.50 15.55
CA GLY A 178 -1.58 -4.53 14.68
C GLY A 178 -0.43 -4.01 13.83
N VAL A 179 0.48 -4.92 13.47
CA VAL A 179 1.68 -4.58 12.70
C VAL A 179 1.98 -5.65 11.67
N SER A 180 2.23 -5.25 10.43
CA SER A 180 2.82 -6.13 9.42
C SER A 180 4.33 -6.26 9.65
N VAL A 181 4.88 -7.44 9.39
CA VAL A 181 6.32 -7.70 9.50
C VAL A 181 6.84 -8.05 8.12
N THR A 182 7.89 -7.37 7.68
CA THR A 182 8.61 -7.69 6.45
C THR A 182 10.08 -8.01 6.74
N LEU A 183 10.86 -8.25 5.68
CA LEU A 183 12.28 -8.54 5.79
C LEU A 183 13.02 -7.48 6.63
N PRO A 184 14.02 -7.89 7.43
CA PRO A 184 14.47 -9.26 7.68
C PRO A 184 13.74 -9.96 8.85
N HIS A 185 12.73 -9.32 9.44
CA HIS A 185 12.24 -9.66 10.79
C HIS A 185 11.22 -10.80 10.86
N LYS A 186 10.75 -11.34 9.73
CA LYS A 186 9.65 -12.31 9.70
C LYS A 186 9.90 -13.58 10.54
N VAL A 187 11.15 -13.99 10.69
CA VAL A 187 11.51 -15.17 11.51
C VAL A 187 11.88 -14.76 12.94
N THR A 188 12.77 -13.78 13.09
CA THR A 188 13.29 -13.34 14.40
C THR A 188 12.20 -12.78 15.32
N VAL A 189 11.14 -12.22 14.75
CA VAL A 189 10.03 -11.67 15.55
C VAL A 189 9.30 -12.73 16.37
N MET A 190 9.31 -13.99 15.93
CA MET A 190 8.54 -15.09 16.54
C MET A 190 8.93 -15.32 18.00
N GLU A 191 10.19 -15.09 18.36
CA GLU A 191 10.71 -15.26 19.73
C GLU A 191 10.17 -14.23 20.73
N TYR A 192 9.57 -13.15 20.23
CA TYR A 192 9.09 -12.02 21.06
C TYR A 192 7.56 -11.94 21.13
N LEU A 193 6.83 -12.91 20.57
CA LEU A 193 5.38 -12.97 20.59
C LEU A 193 4.88 -13.89 21.70
N ASP A 194 3.66 -13.63 22.17
CA ASP A 194 3.06 -14.41 23.26
C ASP A 194 2.37 -15.70 22.73
N GLU A 195 2.01 -15.70 21.46
CA GLU A 195 1.34 -16.81 20.77
C GLU A 195 1.64 -16.78 19.27
N LEU A 196 1.71 -17.96 18.66
CA LEU A 196 1.75 -18.11 17.21
C LEU A 196 0.47 -18.83 16.77
N HIS A 197 -0.22 -18.26 15.79
CA HIS A 197 -1.32 -18.94 15.13
C HIS A 197 -0.76 -20.05 14.21
N GLU A 198 -1.54 -21.11 13.99
CA GLU A 198 -1.15 -22.29 13.18
C GLU A 198 -0.59 -21.90 11.80
N SER A 199 -1.14 -20.83 11.20
CA SER A 199 -0.65 -20.27 9.92
C SER A 199 0.83 -19.84 9.99
N ALA A 200 1.24 -19.23 11.10
CA ALA A 200 2.61 -18.77 11.32
C ALA A 200 3.54 -19.91 11.73
N GLU A 201 3.06 -20.82 12.59
CA GLU A 201 3.79 -22.02 12.99
C GLU A 201 4.15 -22.87 11.77
N SER A 202 3.16 -23.18 10.95
CA SER A 202 3.36 -23.97 9.72
C SER A 202 4.31 -23.26 8.76
N ALA A 203 4.13 -21.95 8.56
CA ALA A 203 4.99 -21.17 7.67
C ALA A 203 6.41 -20.96 8.21
N GLY A 204 6.65 -21.16 9.52
CA GLY A 204 7.92 -20.84 10.17
C GLY A 204 8.30 -19.36 10.08
N ALA A 205 7.30 -18.48 9.97
CA ALA A 205 7.48 -17.03 9.80
C ALA A 205 6.19 -16.28 10.11
N VAL A 206 6.32 -15.10 10.70
CA VAL A 206 5.23 -14.16 10.97
C VAL A 206 5.33 -12.97 10.02
N ASN A 207 4.25 -12.66 9.29
CA ASN A 207 4.13 -11.41 8.53
C ASN A 207 3.10 -10.44 9.14
N THR A 208 2.39 -10.85 10.19
CA THR A 208 1.25 -10.13 10.77
C THR A 208 1.21 -10.34 12.28
N ILE A 209 1.21 -9.26 13.05
CA ILE A 209 1.05 -9.27 14.51
C ILE A 209 -0.30 -8.64 14.84
N LEU A 210 -1.10 -9.33 15.63
CA LEU A 210 -2.32 -8.81 16.26
C LEU A 210 -2.04 -8.53 17.73
N ASN A 211 -2.40 -7.33 18.20
CA ASN A 211 -2.33 -6.99 19.62
C ASN A 211 -3.73 -7.06 20.25
N HIS A 212 -3.97 -8.13 21.00
CA HIS A 212 -5.21 -8.35 21.73
C HIS A 212 -5.01 -7.97 23.21
N GLY A 213 -5.16 -6.67 23.51
CA GLY A 213 -5.10 -6.18 24.90
C GLY A 213 -3.74 -6.36 25.58
N GLY A 214 -2.64 -6.31 24.82
CA GLY A 214 -1.27 -6.51 25.31
C GLY A 214 -0.70 -7.89 24.96
N ARG A 215 -1.56 -8.87 24.64
CA ARG A 215 -1.17 -10.19 24.13
C ARG A 215 -0.93 -10.12 22.63
N LEU A 216 0.29 -10.41 22.20
CA LEU A 216 0.73 -10.35 20.80
C LEU A 216 0.67 -11.73 20.16
N ILE A 217 -0.14 -11.86 19.12
CA ILE A 217 -0.36 -13.10 18.38
C ILE A 217 0.20 -12.96 16.96
N GLY A 218 1.06 -13.89 16.56
CA GLY A 218 1.69 -13.93 15.24
C GLY A 218 0.90 -14.75 14.22
N TYR A 219 0.65 -14.18 13.05
CA TYR A 219 -0.02 -14.80 11.90
C TYR A 219 0.86 -14.74 10.65
N ASN A 220 0.55 -15.60 9.68
CA ASN A 220 1.09 -15.53 8.34
C ASN A 220 -0.05 -15.49 7.33
N THR A 221 -0.14 -14.42 6.55
CA THR A 221 -1.20 -14.20 5.55
C THR A 221 -0.70 -14.37 4.11
N ASP A 222 0.60 -14.65 3.89
CA ASP A 222 1.18 -14.73 2.55
C ASP A 222 0.63 -15.95 1.77
N GLY A 223 0.57 -17.12 2.41
CA GLY A 223 0.09 -18.36 1.78
C GLY A 223 -1.37 -18.26 1.34
N GLU A 224 -2.25 -17.86 2.27
CA GLU A 224 -3.69 -17.68 2.01
C GLU A 224 -3.91 -16.67 0.87
N ALA A 225 -3.12 -15.59 0.84
CA ALA A 225 -3.22 -14.56 -0.19
C ALA A 225 -2.91 -15.07 -1.59
N ALA A 226 -1.91 -15.95 -1.73
CA ALA A 226 -1.60 -16.56 -3.02
C ALA A 226 -2.74 -17.47 -3.50
N ILE A 227 -3.34 -18.26 -2.61
CA ILE A 227 -4.51 -19.07 -2.94
C ILE A 227 -5.69 -18.21 -3.37
N ARG A 228 -6.00 -17.13 -2.63
CA ARG A 228 -7.08 -16.20 -3.00
C ARG A 228 -6.85 -15.58 -4.38
N ALA A 229 -5.62 -15.16 -4.68
CA ALA A 229 -5.26 -14.63 -6.00
C ALA A 229 -5.43 -15.68 -7.12
N LEU A 230 -5.06 -16.94 -6.87
CA LEU A 230 -5.24 -18.04 -7.82
C LEU A 230 -6.72 -18.33 -8.08
N LEU A 231 -7.54 -18.41 -7.02
CA LEU A 231 -8.96 -18.75 -7.10
C LEU A 231 -9.80 -17.75 -7.90
N GLU A 232 -9.33 -16.51 -8.07
CA GLU A 232 -9.95 -15.55 -8.98
C GLU A 232 -9.82 -15.93 -10.47
N LYS A 233 -8.88 -16.81 -10.81
CA LYS A 233 -8.55 -17.18 -12.20
C LYS A 233 -8.68 -18.67 -12.50
N THR A 234 -8.44 -19.54 -11.52
CA THR A 234 -8.42 -20.99 -11.72
C THR A 234 -8.70 -21.76 -10.43
N PRO A 235 -9.36 -22.92 -10.47
CA PRO A 235 -9.37 -23.83 -9.33
C PRO A 235 -7.96 -24.36 -9.03
N VAL A 236 -7.67 -24.60 -7.75
CA VAL A 236 -6.37 -25.12 -7.27
C VAL A 236 -6.42 -26.64 -7.04
N LYS A 237 -7.54 -27.16 -6.53
CA LYS A 237 -7.68 -28.57 -6.14
C LYS A 237 -7.46 -29.49 -7.34
N GLY A 238 -6.57 -30.48 -7.17
CA GLY A 238 -6.24 -31.49 -8.19
C GLY A 238 -5.35 -30.99 -9.32
N LYS A 239 -4.93 -29.71 -9.32
CA LYS A 239 -4.02 -29.16 -10.33
C LYS A 239 -2.56 -29.49 -10.02
N ILE A 240 -1.75 -29.61 -11.06
CA ILE A 240 -0.29 -29.67 -10.93
C ILE A 240 0.25 -28.25 -10.82
N VAL A 241 0.90 -27.94 -9.71
CA VAL A 241 1.44 -26.61 -9.42
C VAL A 241 2.96 -26.69 -9.31
N ALA A 242 3.65 -25.90 -10.12
CA ALA A 242 5.09 -25.71 -10.01
C ALA A 242 5.38 -24.42 -9.23
N ILE A 243 6.18 -24.50 -8.15
CA ILE A 243 6.75 -23.32 -7.50
C ILE A 243 8.23 -23.20 -7.89
N ILE A 244 8.64 -22.04 -8.39
CA ILE A 244 10.04 -21.67 -8.55
C ILE A 244 10.50 -20.87 -7.33
N GLY A 245 11.41 -21.43 -6.55
CA GLY A 245 11.99 -20.81 -5.36
C GLY A 245 11.88 -21.71 -4.13
N ALA A 246 12.77 -21.47 -3.16
CA ALA A 246 12.78 -22.17 -1.87
C ALA A 246 12.91 -21.21 -0.68
N GLY A 247 12.35 -19.99 -0.81
CA GLY A 247 12.34 -18.97 0.23
C GLY A 247 11.10 -19.05 1.14
N GLY A 248 10.97 -18.09 2.06
CA GLY A 248 9.83 -18.02 2.99
C GLY A 248 8.47 -17.91 2.29
N ALA A 249 8.38 -17.14 1.21
CA ALA A 249 7.15 -17.07 0.41
C ALA A 249 6.80 -18.41 -0.25
N ALA A 250 7.78 -19.09 -0.86
CA ALA A 250 7.60 -20.41 -1.45
C ALA A 250 7.10 -21.44 -0.41
N ARG A 251 7.62 -21.39 0.82
CA ARG A 251 7.15 -22.21 1.94
C ARG A 251 5.70 -21.93 2.30
N ALA A 252 5.35 -20.65 2.55
CA ALA A 252 4.00 -20.27 2.94
C ALA A 252 2.96 -20.63 1.85
N ILE A 253 3.28 -20.37 0.58
CA ILE A 253 2.42 -20.70 -0.56
C ILE A 253 2.30 -22.22 -0.72
N GLY A 254 3.42 -22.94 -0.65
CA GLY A 254 3.46 -24.39 -0.82
C GLY A 254 2.62 -25.14 0.22
N LEU A 255 2.64 -24.71 1.49
CA LEU A 255 1.81 -25.29 2.55
C LEU A 255 0.33 -25.16 2.24
N GLU A 256 -0.11 -23.97 1.83
CA GLU A 256 -1.51 -23.71 1.51
C GLU A 256 -1.96 -24.44 0.23
N LEU A 257 -1.09 -24.57 -0.78
CA LEU A 257 -1.40 -25.37 -1.96
C LEU A 257 -1.65 -26.86 -1.63
N VAL A 258 -0.81 -27.44 -0.77
CA VAL A 258 -0.97 -28.84 -0.33
C VAL A 258 -2.28 -28.99 0.45
N ARG A 259 -2.59 -28.06 1.36
CA ARG A 259 -3.86 -28.02 2.10
C ARG A 259 -5.08 -27.92 1.18
N PHE A 260 -4.98 -27.18 0.08
CA PHE A 260 -6.01 -27.06 -0.94
C PHE A 260 -6.07 -28.25 -1.92
N GLY A 261 -5.22 -29.26 -1.74
CA GLY A 261 -5.22 -30.49 -2.53
C GLY A 261 -4.56 -30.35 -3.90
N ALA A 262 -3.59 -29.45 -4.05
CA ALA A 262 -2.77 -29.33 -5.26
C ALA A 262 -1.63 -30.37 -5.26
N GLN A 263 -1.20 -30.80 -6.44
CA GLN A 263 0.00 -31.63 -6.62
C GLN A 263 1.20 -30.72 -6.83
N LEU A 264 2.11 -30.66 -5.86
CA LEU A 264 3.19 -29.68 -5.84
C LEU A 264 4.51 -30.24 -6.40
N ILE A 265 5.15 -29.47 -7.27
CA ILE A 265 6.53 -29.67 -7.74
C ILE A 265 7.34 -28.41 -7.43
N LEU A 266 8.45 -28.56 -6.71
CA LEU A 266 9.36 -27.46 -6.40
C LEU A 266 10.55 -27.45 -7.36
N TYR A 267 10.85 -26.25 -7.85
CA TYR A 267 12.02 -25.95 -8.66
C TYR A 267 12.89 -24.92 -7.96
N ASN A 268 14.18 -25.21 -7.82
CA ASN A 268 15.12 -24.26 -7.23
C ASN A 268 16.52 -24.42 -7.81
N ARG A 269 17.32 -23.34 -7.77
CA ARG A 269 18.73 -23.37 -8.18
C ARG A 269 19.60 -24.17 -7.21
N SER A 270 19.35 -24.02 -5.91
CA SER A 270 20.08 -24.74 -4.87
C SER A 270 19.35 -26.04 -4.53
N ARG A 271 20.02 -27.17 -4.83
CA ARG A 271 19.53 -28.52 -4.52
C ARG A 271 19.17 -28.66 -3.04
N THR A 272 20.13 -28.40 -2.15
CA THR A 272 19.95 -28.53 -0.70
C THR A 272 18.74 -27.77 -0.16
N ARG A 273 18.57 -26.49 -0.55
CA ARG A 273 17.41 -25.69 -0.11
C ARG A 273 16.09 -26.20 -0.70
N GLY A 274 16.12 -26.64 -1.96
CA GLY A 274 14.94 -27.14 -2.65
C GLY A 274 14.46 -28.48 -2.09
N GLU A 275 15.36 -29.45 -1.92
CA GLU A 275 15.07 -30.76 -1.32
C GLU A 275 14.56 -30.60 0.12
N ALA A 276 15.19 -29.73 0.92
CA ALA A 276 14.73 -29.47 2.29
C ALA A 276 13.30 -28.89 2.32
N LEU A 277 12.96 -27.98 1.40
CA LEU A 277 11.60 -27.45 1.34
C LEU A 277 10.61 -28.50 0.82
N ALA A 278 10.98 -29.27 -0.20
CA ALA A 278 10.13 -30.30 -0.77
C ALA A 278 9.80 -31.41 0.22
N LEU A 279 10.78 -31.84 1.02
CA LEU A 279 10.56 -32.78 2.11
C LEU A 279 9.54 -32.24 3.13
N ASN A 280 9.68 -30.98 3.54
CA ASN A 280 8.75 -30.34 4.48
C ASN A 280 7.31 -30.22 3.94
N LEU A 281 7.15 -30.14 2.62
CA LEU A 281 5.84 -30.02 1.98
C LEU A 281 5.27 -31.36 1.49
N GLY A 282 6.02 -32.46 1.58
CA GLY A 282 5.65 -33.72 0.93
C GLY A 282 5.55 -33.60 -0.60
N ALA A 283 6.35 -32.73 -1.21
CA ALA A 283 6.32 -32.38 -2.62
C ALA A 283 7.49 -33.02 -3.39
N ASN A 284 7.38 -33.08 -4.72
CA ASN A 284 8.49 -33.47 -5.58
C ASN A 284 9.47 -32.30 -5.76
N PHE A 285 10.77 -32.60 -5.88
CA PHE A 285 11.81 -31.60 -6.17
C PHE A 285 12.49 -31.87 -7.52
N ARG A 286 12.76 -30.80 -8.27
CA ARG A 286 13.60 -30.80 -9.48
C ARG A 286 14.51 -29.55 -9.47
N LEU A 287 15.67 -29.63 -10.10
CA LEU A 287 16.51 -28.45 -10.32
C LEU A 287 15.81 -27.49 -11.30
N LEU A 288 15.99 -26.19 -11.11
CA LEU A 288 15.43 -25.19 -12.03
C LEU A 288 15.90 -25.38 -13.48
N SER A 289 17.12 -25.89 -13.68
CA SER A 289 17.65 -26.23 -15.01
C SER A 289 16.88 -27.35 -15.73
N GLU A 290 16.07 -28.12 -14.99
CA GLU A 290 15.24 -29.21 -15.51
C GLU A 290 13.79 -28.76 -15.81
N PHE A 291 13.48 -27.47 -15.66
CA PHE A 291 12.14 -26.95 -15.93
C PHE A 291 11.88 -26.90 -17.45
N ASP A 292 10.94 -27.72 -17.93
CA ASP A 292 10.55 -27.80 -19.34
C ASP A 292 9.16 -27.24 -19.64
N GLY A 293 8.40 -26.86 -18.61
CA GLY A 293 7.09 -26.21 -18.73
C GLY A 293 5.91 -27.12 -19.08
N LYS A 294 6.14 -28.43 -19.26
CA LYS A 294 5.09 -29.32 -19.81
C LYS A 294 4.05 -29.73 -18.78
N ASP A 295 4.49 -30.07 -17.59
CA ASP A 295 3.66 -30.67 -16.54
C ASP A 295 2.68 -29.69 -15.84
N PRO A 296 3.05 -28.45 -15.48
CA PRO A 296 2.21 -27.65 -14.58
C PRO A 296 0.98 -27.03 -15.27
N ASP A 297 -0.14 -27.05 -14.55
CA ASP A 297 -1.31 -26.21 -14.80
C ASP A 297 -1.10 -24.79 -14.32
N ILE A 298 -0.37 -24.65 -13.21
CA ILE A 298 -0.10 -23.39 -12.54
C ILE A 298 1.41 -23.30 -12.28
N LEU A 299 2.03 -22.22 -12.74
CA LEU A 299 3.40 -21.86 -12.40
C LEU A 299 3.37 -20.67 -11.43
N ILE A 300 4.02 -20.80 -10.29
CA ILE A 300 4.21 -19.72 -9.32
C ILE A 300 5.69 -19.40 -9.20
N HIS A 301 6.05 -18.16 -9.55
CA HIS A 301 7.39 -17.65 -9.34
C HIS A 301 7.50 -16.96 -7.98
N ALA A 302 8.38 -17.48 -7.12
CA ALA A 302 8.56 -17.05 -5.73
C ALA A 302 10.03 -16.65 -5.41
N THR A 303 10.75 -16.11 -6.39
CA THR A 303 12.11 -15.58 -6.20
C THR A 303 12.15 -14.08 -6.52
N PRO A 304 13.25 -13.37 -6.16
CA PRO A 304 13.41 -11.96 -6.54
C PRO A 304 13.76 -11.72 -8.02
N VAL A 305 13.92 -12.75 -8.85
CA VAL A 305 14.30 -12.59 -10.27
C VAL A 305 13.23 -11.79 -11.02
N GLY A 306 13.61 -10.75 -11.77
CA GLY A 306 12.65 -9.87 -12.45
C GLY A 306 12.09 -8.74 -11.56
N MET A 307 12.47 -8.69 -10.28
CA MET A 307 12.20 -7.54 -9.42
C MET A 307 13.12 -6.37 -9.78
N TRP A 308 12.63 -5.14 -9.64
CA TRP A 308 13.46 -3.94 -9.76
C TRP A 308 14.74 -4.04 -8.89
N PRO A 309 15.93 -3.65 -9.40
CA PRO A 309 16.24 -3.05 -10.70
C PRO A 309 16.62 -4.05 -11.82
N HIS A 310 16.19 -5.31 -11.69
CA HIS A 310 16.52 -6.42 -12.58
C HIS A 310 15.32 -6.85 -13.44
N GLU A 311 14.52 -5.89 -13.94
CA GLU A 311 13.23 -6.15 -14.59
C GLU A 311 13.34 -6.95 -15.91
N ALA A 312 14.54 -6.93 -16.53
CA ALA A 312 14.84 -7.68 -17.74
C ALA A 312 15.10 -9.18 -17.49
N GLU A 313 15.28 -9.59 -16.24
CA GLU A 313 15.50 -10.98 -15.87
C GLU A 313 14.19 -11.77 -15.80
N THR A 314 14.25 -13.07 -16.08
CA THR A 314 13.13 -14.01 -15.97
C THR A 314 13.64 -15.33 -15.40
N PRO A 315 12.87 -16.03 -14.53
CA PRO A 315 13.31 -17.29 -13.93
C PRO A 315 13.37 -18.45 -14.93
N ILE A 316 12.65 -18.36 -16.06
CA ILE A 316 12.55 -19.43 -17.06
C ILE A 316 12.58 -18.87 -18.49
N PRO A 317 13.01 -19.67 -19.48
CA PRO A 317 12.88 -19.30 -20.88
C PRO A 317 11.42 -19.16 -21.31
N GLU A 318 11.13 -18.19 -22.17
CA GLU A 318 9.80 -17.94 -22.74
C GLU A 318 9.16 -19.21 -23.34
N LYS A 319 9.95 -20.04 -24.05
CA LYS A 319 9.49 -21.32 -24.64
C LYS A 319 8.99 -22.37 -23.63
N ALA A 320 9.30 -22.21 -22.34
CA ALA A 320 8.84 -23.10 -21.28
C ALA A 320 7.48 -22.65 -20.72
N ILE A 321 6.85 -21.62 -21.29
CA ILE A 321 5.51 -21.20 -20.91
C ILE A 321 4.49 -21.91 -21.79
N ARG A 322 3.70 -22.79 -21.16
CA ARG A 322 2.65 -23.55 -21.82
C ARG A 322 1.40 -22.69 -22.05
N ARG A 323 0.88 -22.71 -23.27
CA ARG A 323 -0.41 -22.05 -23.59
C ARG A 323 -1.53 -22.57 -22.67
N GLY A 324 -2.34 -21.64 -22.15
CA GLY A 324 -3.47 -21.95 -21.27
C GLY A 324 -3.11 -22.33 -19.84
N SER A 325 -1.83 -22.34 -19.46
CA SER A 325 -1.45 -22.43 -18.03
C SER A 325 -1.72 -21.11 -17.32
N VAL A 326 -1.76 -21.13 -15.99
CA VAL A 326 -1.76 -19.93 -15.15
C VAL A 326 -0.32 -19.64 -14.71
N VAL A 327 0.12 -18.40 -14.85
CA VAL A 327 1.44 -17.95 -14.41
C VAL A 327 1.27 -16.85 -13.39
N MET A 328 1.63 -17.13 -12.15
CA MET A 328 1.63 -16.17 -11.05
C MET A 328 3.06 -15.76 -10.72
N ASP A 329 3.29 -14.46 -10.62
CA ASP A 329 4.56 -13.91 -10.16
C ASP A 329 4.32 -13.15 -8.85
N ILE A 330 5.04 -13.47 -7.77
CA ILE A 330 4.88 -12.75 -6.50
C ILE A 330 5.66 -11.43 -6.47
N VAL A 331 6.52 -11.19 -7.46
CA VAL A 331 7.14 -9.89 -7.66
C VAL A 331 6.05 -8.90 -8.08
N TYR A 332 5.90 -7.82 -7.30
CA TYR A 332 4.89 -6.79 -7.55
C TYR A 332 5.47 -5.47 -8.08
N ASN A 333 6.81 -5.32 -8.06
CA ASN A 333 7.50 -4.18 -8.63
C ASN A 333 8.64 -4.66 -9.55
N PRO A 334 8.48 -4.56 -10.89
CA PRO A 334 7.37 -3.93 -11.62
C PRO A 334 6.09 -4.78 -11.62
N VAL A 335 4.93 -4.15 -11.89
CA VAL A 335 3.62 -4.85 -12.00
C VAL A 335 3.62 -5.88 -13.14
N ARG A 336 4.28 -5.54 -14.25
CA ARG A 336 4.41 -6.42 -15.43
C ARG A 336 5.86 -6.86 -15.56
N THR A 337 6.24 -7.90 -14.83
CA THR A 337 7.56 -8.54 -14.97
C THR A 337 7.72 -9.17 -16.35
N ARG A 338 8.98 -9.40 -16.77
CA ARG A 338 9.25 -10.11 -18.03
C ARG A 338 8.54 -11.46 -18.09
N LEU A 339 8.51 -12.22 -16.98
CA LEU A 339 7.79 -13.49 -16.90
C LEU A 339 6.30 -13.34 -17.28
N LEU A 340 5.62 -12.33 -16.74
CA LEU A 340 4.20 -12.10 -17.00
C LEU A 340 3.95 -11.60 -18.43
N GLN A 341 4.87 -10.82 -18.99
CA GLN A 341 4.80 -10.38 -20.40
C GLN A 341 4.95 -11.59 -21.35
N ASP A 342 5.95 -12.44 -21.10
CA ASP A 342 6.20 -13.66 -21.86
C ASP A 342 5.00 -14.63 -21.74
N ALA A 343 4.39 -14.71 -20.55
CA ALA A 343 3.20 -15.53 -20.31
C ALA A 343 1.99 -15.08 -21.13
N GLU A 344 1.70 -13.78 -21.15
CA GLU A 344 0.62 -13.22 -21.95
C GLU A 344 0.86 -13.45 -23.45
N LYS A 345 2.10 -13.24 -23.92
CA LYS A 345 2.52 -13.50 -25.31
C LYS A 345 2.35 -14.98 -25.73
N HIS A 346 2.53 -15.91 -24.79
CA HIS A 346 2.36 -17.35 -25.01
C HIS A 346 0.93 -17.86 -24.77
N GLY A 347 -0.02 -16.96 -24.49
CA GLY A 347 -1.42 -17.30 -24.25
C GLY A 347 -1.65 -18.05 -22.93
N ALA A 348 -0.77 -17.85 -21.95
CA ALA A 348 -1.02 -18.20 -20.56
C ALA A 348 -1.80 -17.07 -19.85
N ILE A 349 -2.34 -17.37 -18.68
CA ILE A 349 -3.14 -16.43 -17.87
C ILE A 349 -2.24 -15.84 -16.78
N PRO A 350 -1.83 -14.57 -16.87
CA PRO A 350 -0.95 -13.96 -15.89
C PRO A 350 -1.70 -13.54 -14.61
N ILE A 351 -1.05 -13.69 -13.45
CA ILE A 351 -1.44 -13.12 -12.15
C ILE A 351 -0.26 -12.30 -11.63
N ASP A 352 -0.46 -10.99 -11.51
CA ASP A 352 0.56 -10.08 -11.00
C ASP A 352 0.77 -10.18 -9.48
N GLY A 353 1.97 -9.79 -9.02
CA GLY A 353 2.31 -9.81 -7.60
C GLY A 353 1.50 -8.83 -6.77
N VAL A 354 0.91 -7.79 -7.39
CA VAL A 354 0.00 -6.87 -6.70
C VAL A 354 -1.24 -7.62 -6.21
N ALA A 355 -1.72 -8.66 -6.92
CA ALA A 355 -2.84 -9.47 -6.47
C ALA A 355 -2.55 -10.13 -5.11
N MET A 356 -1.41 -10.82 -4.98
CA MET A 356 -0.99 -11.43 -3.72
C MET A 356 -0.73 -10.36 -2.64
N PHE A 357 -0.03 -9.28 -2.99
CA PHE A 357 0.28 -8.18 -2.07
C PHE A 357 -0.98 -7.55 -1.47
N VAL A 358 -2.03 -7.37 -2.28
CA VAL A 358 -3.31 -6.83 -1.82
C VAL A 358 -4.06 -7.86 -0.97
N HIS A 359 -4.13 -9.12 -1.38
CA HIS A 359 -4.84 -10.15 -0.62
C HIS A 359 -4.21 -10.41 0.76
N GLN A 360 -2.88 -10.36 0.89
CA GLN A 360 -2.23 -10.52 2.21
C GLN A 360 -2.54 -9.34 3.13
N GLY A 361 -2.61 -8.12 2.56
CA GLY A 361 -2.96 -6.91 3.28
C GLY A 361 -4.44 -6.86 3.64
N ALA A 362 -5.31 -7.32 2.75
CA ALA A 362 -6.74 -7.45 3.02
C ALA A 362 -6.98 -8.38 4.21
N ARG A 363 -6.30 -9.53 4.25
CA ARG A 363 -6.41 -10.47 5.37
C ARG A 363 -5.89 -9.87 6.69
N GLN A 364 -4.78 -9.14 6.65
CA GLN A 364 -4.28 -8.38 7.79
C GLN A 364 -5.33 -7.38 8.33
N PHE A 365 -5.90 -6.58 7.43
CA PHE A 365 -6.91 -5.59 7.76
C PHE A 365 -8.13 -6.26 8.44
N GLU A 366 -8.60 -7.37 7.88
CA GLU A 366 -9.71 -8.16 8.45
C GLU A 366 -9.38 -8.70 9.84
N LEU A 367 -8.17 -9.24 10.05
CA LEU A 367 -7.73 -9.75 11.35
C LEU A 367 -7.68 -8.66 12.42
N TRP A 368 -7.22 -7.47 12.06
CA TRP A 368 -7.06 -6.36 12.99
C TRP A 368 -8.35 -5.64 13.34
N THR A 369 -9.21 -5.44 12.35
CA THR A 369 -10.39 -4.56 12.46
C THR A 369 -11.69 -5.32 12.63
N GLY A 370 -11.72 -6.62 12.28
CA GLY A 370 -12.94 -7.41 12.15
C GLY A 370 -13.84 -6.98 10.98
N GLN A 371 -13.43 -6.00 10.17
CA GLN A 371 -14.19 -5.49 9.02
C GLN A 371 -13.70 -6.16 7.73
N LYS A 372 -14.63 -6.39 6.79
CA LYS A 372 -14.29 -6.87 5.45
C LYS A 372 -13.40 -5.85 4.73
N ALA A 373 -12.28 -6.31 4.18
CA ALA A 373 -11.36 -5.43 3.48
C ALA A 373 -11.92 -4.96 2.12
N PRO A 374 -11.77 -3.68 1.76
CA PRO A 374 -12.15 -3.16 0.44
C PRO A 374 -11.06 -3.48 -0.61
N VAL A 375 -10.92 -4.76 -0.96
CA VAL A 375 -9.85 -5.29 -1.84
C VAL A 375 -9.67 -4.50 -3.14
N ALA A 376 -10.77 -4.12 -3.80
CA ALA A 376 -10.72 -3.36 -5.05
C ALA A 376 -10.07 -1.97 -4.87
N GLU A 377 -10.41 -1.26 -3.79
CA GLU A 377 -9.86 0.06 -3.48
C GLU A 377 -8.40 -0.03 -3.05
N MET A 378 -8.05 -1.07 -2.28
CA MET A 378 -6.68 -1.38 -1.90
C MET A 378 -5.81 -1.65 -3.13
N ARG A 379 -6.31 -2.45 -4.09
CA ARG A 379 -5.61 -2.72 -5.35
C ARG A 379 -5.46 -1.46 -6.19
N LYS A 380 -6.53 -0.69 -6.34
CA LYS A 380 -6.54 0.55 -7.13
C LYS A 380 -5.45 1.51 -6.67
N VAL A 381 -5.38 1.82 -5.38
CA VAL A 381 -4.40 2.81 -4.86
C VAL A 381 -2.95 2.31 -4.98
N VAL A 382 -2.72 0.99 -4.85
CA VAL A 382 -1.38 0.41 -5.03
C VAL A 382 -0.95 0.53 -6.49
N LEU A 383 -1.82 0.21 -7.45
CA LEU A 383 -1.54 0.36 -8.87
C LEU A 383 -1.33 1.82 -9.27
N GLU A 384 -2.18 2.74 -8.80
CA GLU A 384 -2.01 4.17 -9.03
C GLU A 384 -0.65 4.65 -8.53
N HIS A 385 -0.22 4.21 -7.35
CA HIS A 385 1.09 4.57 -6.83
C HIS A 385 2.23 4.03 -7.69
N LEU A 386 2.15 2.76 -8.12
CA LEU A 386 3.16 2.14 -9.00
C LEU A 386 3.19 2.78 -10.41
N CYS A 387 2.05 3.26 -10.91
CA CYS A 387 1.96 3.99 -12.18
C CYS A 387 2.49 5.44 -12.06
N VAL A 388 2.14 6.15 -11.00
CA VAL A 388 2.54 7.55 -10.76
C VAL A 388 4.03 7.66 -10.46
N THR A 389 4.60 6.68 -9.75
CA THR A 389 6.03 6.71 -9.48
C THR A 389 6.81 6.60 -10.77
N GLY A 390 6.44 5.74 -11.74
CA GLY A 390 7.08 5.66 -13.06
C GLY A 390 8.63 5.60 -13.05
N LYS A 391 9.22 5.38 -11.87
CA LYS A 391 10.61 5.65 -11.51
C LYS A 391 10.96 4.80 -10.29
N LYS A 392 12.02 4.03 -10.46
CA LYS A 392 13.20 3.97 -9.58
C LYS A 392 12.90 4.18 -8.09
N THR A 393 12.71 3.10 -7.35
CA THR A 393 12.96 3.11 -5.90
C THR A 393 13.70 1.87 -5.48
#